data_AF-A0A2L2WVH8-F1
#
_entry.id   AF-A0A2L2WVH8-F1
#
_cell.length_a   1.000
_cell.length_b   1.000
_cell.length_c   1.000
_cell.angle_alpha   90.00
_cell.angle_beta   90.00
_cell.angle_gamma   90.00
#
_symmetry.space_group_name_H-M   'P 1'
#
loop_
_entity.id
_entity.type
_entity.pdbx_description
1 polymer ?
#
loop_
_entity_poly.entity_id
_entity_poly.type
_entity_poly.pdbx_seq_one_letter_code
_entity_poly.pdbx_strand_id
1 'polypeptide(L)'
;MKHTLDTLYCPECGGTNVQVMAWVDANTNKYCSDVNTPAETEDTWCEDCEDHTGLATLSELWERFSEIPINNDDEIEKPFLCFPAGTYRFDVWHWFDERCPNGLAVDLMGENAE
;
A
#
# COMPACT_ATOMS: atom_id res chain seq x y z
N MET A 1 -0.41 -11.02 10.72
CA MET A 1 -1.86 -10.98 10.40
C MET A 1 -2.02 -11.51 8.99
N LYS A 2 -3.16 -12.10 8.61
CA LYS A 2 -3.39 -12.46 7.19
C LYS A 2 -3.87 -11.21 6.47
N HIS A 3 -3.09 -10.71 5.52
CA HIS A 3 -3.49 -9.58 4.68
C HIS A 3 -4.60 -9.99 3.71
N THR A 4 -5.44 -9.04 3.31
CA THR A 4 -6.42 -9.16 2.24
C THR A 4 -6.06 -8.18 1.12
N LEU A 5 -6.62 -8.35 -0.08
CA LEU A 5 -6.41 -7.39 -1.17
C LEU A 5 -6.98 -5.99 -0.83
N ASP A 6 -7.97 -5.92 0.05
CA ASP A 6 -8.54 -4.67 0.57
C ASP A 6 -7.71 -4.04 1.72
N THR A 7 -6.57 -4.65 2.09
CA THR A 7 -5.69 -4.03 3.10
C THR A 7 -5.14 -2.73 2.56
N LEU A 8 -5.23 -1.67 3.37
CA LEU A 8 -4.71 -0.35 3.04
C LEU A 8 -3.28 -0.19 3.54
N TYR A 9 -2.45 0.40 2.70
CA TYR A 9 -1.03 0.64 2.93
C TYR A 9 -0.74 2.13 2.77
N CYS A 10 0.26 2.60 3.51
CA CYS A 10 0.85 3.90 3.28
C CYS A 10 1.55 3.93 1.90
N PRO A 11 1.22 4.88 1.01
CA PRO A 11 1.79 5.00 -0.31
C PRO A 11 3.27 5.45 -0.32
N GLU A 12 3.81 5.82 0.84
CA GLU A 12 5.17 6.32 1.02
C GLU A 12 6.10 5.30 1.67
N CYS A 13 5.66 4.53 2.66
CA CYS A 13 6.53 3.54 3.34
C CYS A 13 6.11 2.08 3.11
N GLY A 14 4.90 1.82 2.60
CA GLY A 14 4.36 0.47 2.47
C GLY A 14 3.92 -0.17 3.80
N GLY A 15 3.88 0.60 4.89
CA GLY A 15 3.38 0.14 6.18
C GLY A 15 1.85 0.07 6.24
N THR A 16 1.31 -0.78 7.10
CA THR A 16 -0.13 -0.86 7.39
C THR A 16 -0.53 -0.12 8.67
N ASN A 17 0.41 0.58 9.31
CA ASN A 17 0.15 1.39 10.51
C ASN A 17 -0.45 2.74 10.10
N VAL A 18 -1.63 2.66 9.49
CA VAL A 18 -2.34 3.77 8.87
C VAL A 18 -3.68 4.01 9.54
N GLN A 19 -4.12 5.26 9.55
CA GLN A 19 -5.34 5.72 10.20
C GLN A 19 -6.13 6.62 9.25
N VAL A 20 -7.43 6.75 9.52
CA VAL A 20 -8.35 7.65 8.83
C VAL A 20 -9.18 8.43 9.84
N MET A 21 -9.51 9.67 9.52
CA MET A 21 -10.44 10.49 10.28
C MET A 21 -11.86 9.99 10.08
N ALA A 22 -12.59 9.82 11.17
CA ALA A 22 -13.95 9.29 11.17
C ALA A 22 -14.89 10.14 12.03
N TRP A 23 -16.15 10.18 11.63
CA TRP A 23 -17.23 10.60 12.50
C TRP A 23 -17.49 9.52 13.54
N VAL A 24 -17.42 9.91 14.81
CA VAL A 24 -17.68 9.04 15.96
C VAL A 24 -18.86 9.60 16.74
N ASP A 25 -19.82 8.74 17.09
CA ASP A 25 -20.92 9.10 17.96
C ASP A 25 -20.36 9.48 19.35
N ALA A 26 -20.51 10.76 19.71
CA ALA A 26 -19.89 11.34 20.91
C ALA A 26 -20.41 10.74 22.23
N ASN A 27 -21.57 10.08 22.23
CA ASN A 27 -22.15 9.51 23.45
C ASN A 27 -21.76 8.04 23.64
N THR A 28 -21.53 7.31 22.54
CA THR A 28 -21.29 5.87 22.55
C THR A 28 -19.89 5.48 22.12
N ASN A 29 -19.09 6.43 21.63
CA ASN A 29 -17.78 6.21 21.01
C ASN A 29 -17.81 5.18 19.87
N LYS A 30 -18.95 5.05 19.20
CA LYS A 30 -19.11 4.15 18.06
C LYS A 30 -18.74 4.88 16.77
N TYR A 31 -17.98 4.20 15.92
CA TYR A 31 -17.73 4.63 14.55
C TYR A 31 -19.06 4.79 13.80
N CYS A 32 -19.20 5.90 13.07
CA CYS A 32 -20.35 6.17 12.20
C CYS A 32 -19.97 6.00 10.74
N SER A 33 -18.98 6.78 10.28
CA SER A 33 -18.47 6.77 8.91
C SER A 33 -17.11 7.46 8.87
N ASP A 34 -16.37 7.29 7.78
CA ASP A 34 -15.20 8.14 7.49
C ASP A 34 -15.65 9.58 7.22
N VAL A 35 -14.76 10.54 7.40
CA VAL A 35 -15.05 11.96 7.11
C VAL A 35 -15.29 12.16 5.61
N ASN A 36 -14.42 11.58 4.78
CA ASN A 36 -14.50 11.59 3.32
C ASN A 36 -14.44 10.17 2.73
N THR A 37 -15.08 9.96 1.58
CA THR A 37 -15.07 8.67 0.86
C THR A 37 -15.06 8.93 -0.65
N PRO A 38 -13.93 8.72 -1.35
CA PRO A 38 -12.65 8.22 -0.83
C PRO A 38 -12.01 9.22 0.17
N ALA A 39 -11.20 8.71 1.09
CA ALA A 39 -10.50 9.57 2.05
C ALA A 39 -9.50 10.47 1.31
N GLU A 40 -9.43 11.74 1.70
CA GLU A 40 -8.43 12.67 1.19
C GLU A 40 -7.14 12.57 2.02
N THR A 41 -5.99 12.98 1.47
CA THR A 41 -4.70 12.87 2.17
C THR A 41 -4.68 13.55 3.54
N GLU A 42 -5.41 14.67 3.68
CA GLU A 42 -5.50 15.39 4.96
C GLU A 42 -6.31 14.65 6.02
N ASP A 43 -7.16 13.69 5.62
CA ASP A 43 -7.94 12.86 6.54
C ASP A 43 -7.24 11.55 6.90
N THR A 44 -6.05 11.31 6.35
CA THR A 44 -5.34 10.04 6.51
C THR A 44 -3.97 10.27 7.13
N TRP A 45 -3.50 9.29 7.91
CA TRP A 45 -2.26 9.42 8.68
C TRP A 45 -1.50 8.12 8.68
N CYS A 46 -0.17 8.17 8.55
CA CYS A 46 0.70 7.04 8.78
C CYS A 46 1.55 7.27 10.02
N GLU A 47 1.41 6.40 11.02
CA GLU A 47 2.19 6.48 12.27
C GLU A 47 3.68 6.27 12.05
N ASP A 48 4.05 5.40 11.10
CA ASP A 48 5.47 5.11 10.83
C ASP A 48 6.16 6.26 10.08
N CYS A 49 5.40 7.05 9.30
CA CYS A 49 5.88 8.24 8.62
C CYS A 49 5.74 9.52 9.46
N GLU A 50 4.91 9.50 10.51
CA GLU A 50 4.48 10.67 11.28
C GLU A 50 3.98 11.82 10.38
N ASP A 51 3.22 11.49 9.32
CA ASP A 51 2.72 12.47 8.36
C ASP A 51 1.37 12.06 7.75
N HIS A 52 0.70 13.05 7.17
CA HIS A 52 -0.49 12.88 6.34
C HIS A 52 -0.11 12.29 4.99
N THR A 53 -0.29 10.97 4.87
CA THR A 53 -0.08 10.23 3.63
C THR A 53 -1.42 9.74 3.11
N GLY A 54 -1.55 9.48 1.81
CA GLY A 54 -2.75 8.79 1.29
C GLY A 54 -2.90 7.36 1.80
N LEU A 55 -3.88 6.65 1.25
CA LEU A 55 -4.08 5.21 1.45
C LEU A 55 -4.12 4.53 0.09
N ALA A 56 -3.48 3.37 -0.03
CA ALA A 56 -3.47 2.60 -1.27
C ALA A 56 -3.65 1.11 -0.97
N THR A 57 -4.38 0.44 -1.85
CA THR A 57 -4.45 -1.02 -1.94
C THR A 57 -3.19 -1.59 -2.60
N LEU A 58 -2.97 -2.90 -2.48
CA LEU A 58 -1.86 -3.57 -3.20
C LEU A 58 -1.96 -3.37 -4.72
N SER A 59 -3.17 -3.38 -5.28
CA SER A 59 -3.38 -3.17 -6.72
C SER A 59 -2.96 -1.78 -7.18
N GLU A 60 -3.33 -0.74 -6.43
CA GLU A 60 -2.91 0.65 -6.73
C GLU A 60 -1.40 0.83 -6.57
N LEU A 61 -0.79 0.20 -5.57
CA LEU A 61 0.67 0.19 -5.41
C LEU A 61 1.37 -0.52 -6.56
N TRP A 62 0.81 -1.63 -7.04
CA TRP A 62 1.35 -2.38 -8.18
C TRP A 62 1.27 -1.58 -9.48
N GLU A 63 0.15 -0.89 -9.72
CA GLU A 63 0.01 0.03 -10.85
C GLU A 63 1.09 1.13 -10.80
N ARG A 64 1.26 1.79 -9.64
CA ARG A 64 2.32 2.78 -9.44
C ARG A 64 3.72 2.23 -9.67
N PHE A 65 3.98 1.00 -9.22
CA PHE A 65 5.26 0.34 -9.43
C PHE A 65 5.53 0.07 -10.92
N SER A 66 4.50 -0.27 -11.70
CA SER A 66 4.62 -0.54 -13.14
C SER A 66 5.09 0.67 -13.96
N GLU A 67 4.95 1.89 -13.43
CA GLU A 67 5.42 3.13 -14.04
C GLU A 67 6.89 3.45 -13.73
N ILE A 68 7.53 2.70 -12.83
CA ILE A 68 8.91 2.95 -12.41
C ILE A 68 9.88 2.25 -13.39
N PRO A 69 10.79 3.01 -14.04
CA PRO A 69 11.80 2.43 -14.90
C PRO A 69 12.71 1.47 -14.15
N ILE A 70 13.10 0.39 -14.81
CA ILE A 70 14.07 -0.60 -14.33
C ILE A 70 15.28 -0.57 -15.27
N ASN A 71 16.48 -0.51 -14.69
CA ASN A 71 17.72 -0.46 -15.46
C ASN A 71 18.14 -1.86 -15.98
N ASN A 72 19.31 -1.95 -16.62
CA ASN A 72 19.81 -3.22 -17.17
C ASN A 72 20.27 -4.24 -16.12
N ASP A 73 20.42 -3.81 -14.87
CA ASP A 73 20.81 -4.65 -13.72
C ASP A 73 19.59 -5.09 -12.89
N ASP A 74 18.38 -4.91 -13.45
CA ASP A 74 17.08 -5.19 -12.81
C ASP A 74 16.82 -4.39 -11.52
N GLU A 75 17.39 -3.20 -11.40
CA GLU A 75 17.16 -2.28 -10.28
C GLU A 75 16.18 -1.16 -10.63
N ILE A 76 15.41 -0.71 -9.64
CA ILE A 76 14.48 0.42 -9.79
C ILE A 76 15.25 1.74 -9.93
N GLU A 77 14.91 2.57 -10.91
CA GLU A 77 15.61 3.85 -11.14
C GLU A 77 15.10 5.00 -10.27
N LYS A 78 13.94 4.83 -9.64
CA LYS A 78 13.31 5.80 -8.73
C LYS A 78 12.97 5.14 -7.40
N PRO A 79 12.93 5.90 -6.28
CA PRO A 79 12.45 5.35 -5.03
C PRO A 79 10.98 4.92 -5.15
N PHE A 80 10.62 3.86 -4.44
CA PHE A 80 9.28 3.31 -4.37
C PHE A 80 9.01 2.81 -2.95
N LEU A 81 7.98 3.32 -2.29
CA LEU A 81 7.73 3.03 -0.88
C LEU A 81 9.01 3.26 -0.03
N CYS A 82 9.35 2.30 0.83
CA CYS A 82 10.60 2.31 1.60
C CYS A 82 11.84 1.88 0.81
N PHE A 83 11.72 1.54 -0.48
CA PHE A 83 12.83 1.10 -1.32
C PHE A 83 13.49 2.30 -2.02
N PRO A 84 14.79 2.56 -1.78
CA PRO A 84 15.51 3.60 -2.51
C PRO A 84 15.76 3.18 -3.97
N ALA A 85 16.03 4.17 -4.83
CA ALA A 85 16.55 3.89 -6.17
C ALA A 85 17.83 3.03 -6.11
N GLY A 86 17.96 2.08 -7.04
CA GLY A 86 19.00 1.04 -7.01
C GLY A 86 18.59 -0.24 -6.28
N THR A 87 17.38 -0.31 -5.73
CA THR A 87 16.87 -1.58 -5.15
C THR A 87 16.53 -2.57 -6.26
N TYR A 88 16.90 -3.84 -6.06
CA TYR A 88 16.58 -4.92 -6.99
C TYR A 88 15.06 -5.11 -7.09
N ARG A 89 14.49 -5.16 -8.31
CA ARG A 89 13.04 -5.24 -8.49
C ARG A 89 12.40 -6.47 -7.84
N PHE A 90 13.16 -7.55 -7.71
CA PHE A 90 12.67 -8.81 -7.14
C PHE A 90 12.50 -8.72 -5.62
N ASP A 91 13.21 -7.81 -4.93
CA ASP A 91 12.96 -7.52 -3.52
C ASP A 91 11.62 -6.80 -3.35
N VAL A 92 11.31 -5.89 -4.28
CA VAL A 92 9.99 -5.23 -4.34
C VAL A 92 8.90 -6.26 -4.64
N TRP A 93 9.13 -7.19 -5.58
CA TRP A 93 8.18 -8.27 -5.87
C TRP A 93 7.96 -9.18 -4.67
N HIS A 94 9.01 -9.56 -3.94
CA HIS A 94 8.90 -10.34 -2.71
C HIS A 94 8.03 -9.61 -1.67
N TRP A 95 8.21 -8.29 -1.55
CA TRP A 95 7.40 -7.48 -0.63
C TRP A 95 5.91 -7.55 -0.99
N PHE A 96 5.55 -7.51 -2.27
CA PHE A 96 4.15 -7.71 -2.70
C PHE A 96 3.69 -9.14 -2.44
N ASP A 97 4.50 -10.14 -2.79
CA ASP A 97 4.16 -11.56 -2.67
C ASP A 97 3.79 -11.94 -1.23
N GLU A 98 4.57 -11.48 -0.25
CA GLU A 98 4.30 -11.71 1.18
C GLU A 98 2.97 -11.11 1.67
N ARG A 99 2.43 -10.13 0.94
CA ARG A 99 1.20 -9.39 1.30
C ARG A 99 -0.01 -9.84 0.47
N CYS A 100 0.21 -10.53 -0.64
CA CYS A 100 -0.83 -11.16 -1.46
C CYS A 100 -1.35 -12.45 -0.79
N PRO A 101 -2.67 -12.61 -0.57
CA PRO A 101 -3.25 -13.84 -0.02
C PRO A 101 -2.87 -15.13 -0.75
N ASN A 102 -2.72 -15.08 -2.08
CA ASN A 102 -2.39 -16.23 -2.95
C ASN A 102 -1.05 -16.03 -3.69
N GLY A 103 -0.25 -15.05 -3.28
CA GLY A 103 0.99 -14.66 -3.96
C GLY A 103 0.79 -13.67 -5.11
N LEU A 104 1.85 -12.95 -5.44
CA LEU A 104 1.86 -11.85 -6.42
C LEU A 104 1.39 -12.31 -7.80
N ALA A 105 1.86 -13.47 -8.25
CA ALA A 105 1.57 -14.01 -9.58
C ALA A 105 0.06 -14.24 -9.79
N VAL A 106 -0.61 -14.78 -8.77
CA VAL A 106 -2.05 -15.10 -8.84
C VAL A 106 -2.88 -13.85 -8.63
N ASP A 107 -2.55 -13.06 -7.61
CA ASP A 107 -3.42 -11.97 -7.16
C ASP A 107 -3.29 -10.70 -8.02
N LEU A 108 -2.09 -10.37 -8.52
CA LEU A 108 -1.85 -9.11 -9.24
C LEU A 108 -1.38 -9.30 -10.70
N MET A 109 -0.79 -10.45 -11.06
CA MET A 109 -0.35 -10.72 -12.44
C MET A 109 -1.36 -11.55 -13.26
N GLY A 110 -2.37 -12.14 -12.62
CA GLY A 110 -3.41 -12.93 -13.28
C GLY A 110 -2.94 -14.29 -13.79
N GLU A 111 -1.85 -14.83 -13.26
CA GLU A 111 -1.44 -16.21 -13.52
C GLU A 111 -2.34 -17.17 -12.73
N ASN A 112 -2.98 -18.12 -13.40
CA ASN A 112 -3.80 -19.11 -12.70
C ASN A 112 -2.88 -20.00 -11.86
N ALA A 113 -3.16 -20.12 -10.56
CA ALA A 113 -2.56 -21.16 -9.73
C ALA A 113 -2.96 -22.53 -10.30
N GLU A 114 -2.00 -23.27 -10.88
CA GLU A 114 -2.19 -24.65 -11.34
C GLU A 114 -2.50 -25.63 -10.19
#